data_AF-A0A641ACH6-F1
#
_entry.id   AF-A0A641ACH6-F1
#
_cell.length_a   1.000
_cell.length_b   1.000
_cell.length_c   1.000
_cell.angle_alpha   90.00
_cell.angle_beta   90.00
_cell.angle_gamma   90.00
#
_symmetry.space_group_name_H-M   'P 1'
#
loop_
_entity.id
_entity.type
_entity.pdbx_description
1 polymer ?
#
loop_
_entity_poly.entity_id
_entity_poly.type
_entity_poly.pdbx_seq_one_letter_code
_entity_poly.pdbx_strand_id
1 'polypeptide(L)'
;MAIMNFLSDIRNAALANAVIVIFHIYIAFAVEGPSFLVIVLPIGALVAGAYFVKGKIGAALLALPTLGYLLVFAMEGPNMVDMLKTGGDEDVGWGIYLLLPFWIFTILLNIVSIIAEVRGTSKYSNS
;
A
#
# COMPACT_ATOMS: atom_id res chain seq x y z
N MET A 1 -18.11 10.63 11.85
CA MET A 1 -17.82 11.24 10.54
C MET A 1 -16.33 11.41 10.26
N ALA A 2 -15.50 11.91 11.19
CA ALA A 2 -14.07 12.13 10.95
C ALA A 2 -13.28 10.88 10.51
N ILE A 3 -13.51 9.74 11.16
CA ILE A 3 -12.83 8.47 10.81
C ILE A 3 -13.21 8.01 9.40
N MET A 4 -14.49 8.03 9.05
CA MET A 4 -14.92 7.61 7.71
C MET A 4 -14.37 8.52 6.62
N ASN A 5 -14.28 9.83 6.87
CA ASN A 5 -13.66 10.78 5.96
C ASN A 5 -12.16 10.53 5.80
N PHE A 6 -11.48 10.09 6.86
CA PHE A 6 -10.08 9.71 6.78
C PHE A 6 -9.89 8.44 5.94
N LEU A 7 -10.69 7.41 6.22
CA LEU A 7 -10.61 6.10 5.57
C LEU A 7 -11.02 6.13 4.09
N SER A 8 -11.92 7.04 3.69
CA SER A 8 -12.41 7.15 2.32
C SER A 8 -11.62 8.11 1.44
N ASP A 9 -10.66 8.85 2.01
CA ASP A 9 -9.85 9.82 1.28
C ASP A 9 -8.70 9.13 0.55
N ILE A 10 -8.73 9.16 -0.79
CA ILE A 10 -7.71 8.55 -1.63
C ILE A 10 -6.31 9.12 -1.40
N ARG A 11 -6.19 10.38 -0.93
CA ARG A 11 -4.89 10.97 -0.61
C ARG A 11 -4.30 10.36 0.66
N ASN A 12 -5.13 10.07 1.66
CA ASN A 12 -4.66 9.38 2.86
C ASN A 12 -4.21 7.96 2.51
N ALA A 13 -4.96 7.27 1.65
CA ALA A 13 -4.55 5.98 1.12
C ALA A 13 -3.21 6.08 0.38
N ALA A 14 -3.07 6.99 -0.58
CA ALA A 14 -1.83 7.17 -1.32
C ALA A 14 -0.64 7.56 -0.42
N LEU A 15 -0.85 8.38 0.63
CA LEU A 15 0.20 8.70 1.60
C LEU A 15 0.64 7.48 2.41
N ALA A 16 -0.30 6.64 2.85
CA ALA A 16 0.04 5.38 3.53
C ALA A 16 0.86 4.45 2.62
N ASN A 17 0.49 4.36 1.32
CA ASN A 17 1.28 3.61 0.35
C ASN A 17 2.67 4.23 0.13
N ALA A 18 2.79 5.55 0.12
CA ALA A 18 4.08 6.22 -0.06
C ALA A 18 5.05 5.86 1.07
N VAL A 19 4.58 5.70 2.31
CA VAL A 19 5.41 5.21 3.43
C VAL A 19 5.95 3.81 3.13
N ILE A 20 5.13 2.90 2.62
CA ILE A 20 5.56 1.55 2.22
C ILE A 20 6.58 1.62 1.07
N VAL A 21 6.32 2.44 0.05
CA VAL A 21 7.22 2.59 -1.10
C VAL A 21 8.59 3.11 -0.66
N ILE A 22 8.65 4.15 0.19
CA ILE A 22 9.90 4.68 0.72
C ILE A 22 10.66 3.61 1.51
N PHE A 23 9.95 2.82 2.31
CA PHE A 23 10.54 1.71 3.04
C PHE A 23 11.14 0.66 2.08
N HIS A 24 10.43 0.29 1.01
CA HIS A 24 10.93 -0.66 0.02
C HIS A 24 12.11 -0.12 -0.79
N ILE A 25 12.18 1.20 -1.02
CA ILE A 25 13.37 1.85 -1.60
C ILE A 25 14.56 1.71 -0.65
N TYR A 26 14.36 1.93 0.66
CA TYR A 26 15.41 1.70 1.66
C TYR A 26 15.91 0.25 1.63
N ILE A 27 15.00 -0.73 1.66
CA ILE A 27 15.34 -2.17 1.59
C ILE A 27 16.08 -2.52 0.29
N ALA A 28 15.71 -1.92 -0.84
CA ALA A 28 16.43 -2.10 -2.10
C ALA A 28 17.92 -1.73 -1.99
N PHE A 29 18.26 -0.70 -1.23
CA PHE A 29 19.65 -0.29 -1.07
C PHE A 29 20.37 -0.99 0.09
N ALA A 30 19.63 -1.36 1.14
CA ALA A 30 20.19 -1.93 2.35
C ALA A 30 20.38 -3.46 2.28
N VAL A 31 19.52 -4.17 1.54
CA VAL A 31 19.42 -5.64 1.60
C VAL A 31 19.35 -6.27 0.19
N GLU A 32 18.36 -5.90 -0.61
CA GLU A 32 17.96 -6.65 -1.82
C GLU A 32 18.74 -6.28 -3.10
N GLY A 33 19.36 -5.10 -3.11
CA GLY A 33 20.06 -4.54 -4.27
C GLY A 33 19.20 -3.66 -5.21
N PRO A 34 19.83 -2.82 -6.05
CA PRO A 34 19.12 -1.82 -6.86
C PRO A 34 18.14 -2.38 -7.89
N SER A 35 18.28 -3.65 -8.30
CA SER A 35 17.35 -4.32 -9.21
C SER A 35 15.92 -4.40 -8.65
N PHE A 36 15.77 -4.43 -7.32
CA PHE A 36 14.46 -4.43 -6.67
C PHE A 36 13.65 -3.16 -6.99
N LEU A 37 14.32 -2.04 -7.31
CA LEU A 37 13.67 -0.78 -7.68
C LEU A 37 12.85 -0.87 -8.98
N VAL A 38 13.13 -1.84 -9.84
CA VAL A 38 12.37 -2.06 -11.10
C VAL A 38 10.89 -2.32 -10.82
N ILE A 39 10.55 -2.89 -9.66
CA ILE A 39 9.17 -3.13 -9.25
C ILE A 39 8.65 -1.99 -8.35
N VAL A 40 9.49 -1.49 -7.44
CA VAL A 40 9.10 -0.48 -6.45
C VAL A 40 8.79 0.86 -7.09
N LEU A 41 9.57 1.30 -8.09
CA LEU A 41 9.38 2.60 -8.72
C LEU A 41 8.08 2.69 -9.53
N PRO A 42 7.69 1.70 -10.36
CA PRO A 42 6.37 1.68 -10.98
C PRO A 42 5.22 1.74 -9.98
N ILE A 43 5.30 0.99 -8.87
CA ILE A 43 4.29 1.06 -7.80
C ILE A 43 4.24 2.47 -7.21
N GLY A 44 5.40 3.07 -6.92
CA GLY A 44 5.50 4.45 -6.46
C GLY A 44 4.87 5.46 -7.42
N ALA A 45 5.07 5.28 -8.73
CA ALA A 45 4.47 6.12 -9.76
C ALA A 45 2.94 5.98 -9.82
N LEU A 46 2.41 4.76 -9.68
CA LEU A 46 0.96 4.51 -9.60
C LEU A 46 0.35 5.18 -8.37
N VAL A 47 1.00 5.05 -7.21
CA VAL A 47 0.58 5.66 -5.94
C VAL A 47 0.60 7.19 -6.05
N ALA A 48 1.66 7.77 -6.59
CA ALA A 48 1.76 9.21 -6.82
C ALA A 48 0.67 9.68 -7.82
N GLY A 49 0.46 8.95 -8.91
CA GLY A 49 -0.61 9.21 -9.86
C GLY A 49 -1.99 9.21 -9.21
N ALA A 50 -2.28 8.24 -8.34
CA ALA A 50 -3.52 8.18 -7.58
C ALA A 50 -3.74 9.41 -6.69
N TYR A 51 -2.68 9.90 -6.03
CA TYR A 51 -2.72 11.10 -5.18
C TYR A 51 -3.13 12.36 -5.94
N PHE A 52 -2.58 12.56 -7.15
CA PHE A 52 -2.82 13.76 -7.95
C PHE A 52 -4.12 13.70 -8.75
N VAL A 53 -4.40 12.56 -9.40
CA VAL A 53 -5.54 12.42 -10.32
C VAL A 53 -6.85 12.30 -9.56
N LYS A 54 -6.90 11.49 -8.49
CA LYS A 54 -8.12 11.20 -7.69
C LYS A 54 -9.28 10.65 -8.55
N GLY A 55 -10.46 10.50 -7.95
CA GLY A 55 -11.66 10.03 -8.66
C GLY A 55 -11.50 8.60 -9.20
N LYS A 56 -12.28 8.26 -10.23
CA LYS A 56 -12.28 6.89 -10.80
C LYS A 56 -10.93 6.49 -11.40
N ILE A 57 -10.22 7.43 -12.04
CA ILE A 57 -8.91 7.15 -12.63
C ILE A 57 -7.88 6.96 -11.52
N GLY A 58 -7.86 7.84 -10.51
CA GLY A 58 -6.99 7.65 -9.34
C GLY A 58 -7.28 6.34 -8.60
N ALA A 59 -8.54 5.96 -8.49
CA ALA A 59 -8.95 4.68 -7.91
C ALA A 59 -8.43 3.48 -8.73
N ALA A 60 -8.48 3.55 -10.07
CA ALA A 60 -7.90 2.52 -10.93
C ALA A 60 -6.37 2.43 -10.77
N LEU A 61 -5.68 3.57 -10.69
CA LEU A 61 -4.24 3.63 -10.43
C LEU A 61 -3.87 3.00 -9.09
N LEU A 62 -4.66 3.24 -8.03
CA LEU A 62 -4.46 2.65 -6.71
C LEU A 62 -4.88 1.18 -6.64
N ALA A 63 -5.82 0.75 -7.48
CA ALA A 63 -6.28 -0.64 -7.52
C ALA A 63 -5.20 -1.59 -8.02
N LEU A 64 -4.38 -1.18 -8.99
CA LEU A 64 -3.28 -1.99 -9.53
C LEU A 64 -2.29 -2.47 -8.44
N PRO A 65 -1.66 -1.58 -7.64
CA PRO A 65 -0.77 -2.01 -6.58
C PRO A 65 -1.54 -2.75 -5.47
N THR A 66 -2.79 -2.39 -5.18
CA THR A 66 -3.61 -3.11 -4.19
C THR A 66 -3.86 -4.56 -4.60
N LEU A 67 -4.13 -4.84 -5.88
CA LEU A 67 -4.24 -6.20 -6.39
C LEU A 67 -2.92 -6.95 -6.29
N GLY A 68 -1.81 -6.30 -6.61
CA GLY A 68 -0.47 -6.85 -6.40
C GLY A 68 -0.23 -7.24 -4.94
N TYR A 69 -0.58 -6.35 -4.00
CA TYR A 69 -0.45 -6.61 -2.57
C TYR A 69 -1.29 -7.79 -2.11
N LEU A 70 -2.55 -7.87 -2.55
CA LEU A 70 -3.43 -8.99 -2.24
C LEU A 70 -2.89 -10.31 -2.81
N LEU A 71 -2.31 -10.27 -4.01
CA LEU A 71 -1.71 -11.45 -4.64
C LEU A 71 -0.50 -11.95 -3.84
N VAL A 72 0.40 -11.05 -3.45
CA VAL A 72 1.55 -11.42 -2.62
C VAL A 72 1.09 -11.96 -1.27
N PHE A 73 0.11 -11.33 -0.63
CA PHE A 73 -0.47 -11.85 0.62
C PHE A 73 -1.12 -13.23 0.43
N ALA A 74 -1.79 -13.49 -0.69
CA ALA A 74 -2.41 -14.77 -0.97
C ALA A 74 -1.39 -15.89 -1.23
N MET A 75 -0.25 -15.56 -1.84
CA MET A 75 0.82 -16.52 -2.15
C MET A 75 1.73 -16.77 -0.95
N GLU A 76 2.12 -15.72 -0.24
CA GLU A 76 3.16 -15.74 0.80
C GLU A 76 2.60 -15.59 2.23
N GLY A 77 1.28 -15.45 2.37
CA GLY A 77 0.61 -15.25 3.66
C GLY A 77 1.01 -16.27 4.75
N PRO A 78 1.11 -17.58 4.46
CA PRO A 78 1.60 -18.55 5.43
C PRO A 78 3.00 -18.23 5.96
N ASN A 79 3.94 -17.87 5.07
CA ASN A 79 5.30 -17.51 5.42
C ASN A 79 5.33 -16.21 6.25
N MET A 80 4.54 -15.21 5.86
CA MET A 80 4.42 -13.95 6.60
C MET A 80 3.87 -14.14 8.02
N VAL A 81 2.88 -15.02 8.18
CA VAL A 81 2.32 -15.37 9.51
C VAL A 81 3.34 -16.13 10.36
N ASP A 82 4.14 -17.00 9.74
CA ASP A 82 5.22 -17.69 10.43
C ASP A 82 6.31 -16.73 10.89
N MET A 83 6.76 -15.80 10.03
CA MET A 83 7.70 -14.72 10.39
C MET A 83 7.20 -13.87 11.56
N LEU A 84 5.89 -13.63 11.64
CA LEU A 84 5.28 -12.91 12.77
C LEU A 84 5.33 -13.71 14.09
N LYS A 85 5.45 -15.04 14.04
CA LYS A 85 5.61 -15.87 15.24
C LYS A 85 7.06 -16.04 15.65
N THR A 86 7.97 -16.08 14.67
CA THR A 86 9.36 -16.49 14.88
C THR A 86 10.34 -15.32 14.97
N GLY A 87 9.96 -14.10 14.60
CA GLY A 87 10.77 -12.89 14.84
C GLY A 87 11.30 -12.15 13.62
N GLY A 88 10.79 -12.44 12.41
CA GLY A 88 11.40 -11.96 11.17
C GLY A 88 12.73 -12.65 10.87
N ASP A 89 13.30 -12.41 9.69
CA ASP A 89 14.65 -12.89 9.34
C ASP A 89 15.75 -11.94 9.88
N GLU A 90 17.01 -12.23 9.58
CA GLU A 90 18.15 -11.43 10.07
C GLU A 90 18.20 -10.00 9.49
N ASP A 91 17.58 -9.77 8.34
CA ASP A 91 17.63 -8.52 7.59
C ASP A 91 16.46 -7.58 7.92
N VAL A 92 15.28 -8.14 8.16
CA VAL A 92 14.04 -7.43 8.51
C VAL A 92 13.79 -7.45 10.02
N GLY A 93 14.16 -8.54 10.69
CA GLY A 93 14.08 -8.75 12.14
C GLY A 93 12.74 -8.32 12.74
N TRP A 94 12.82 -7.57 13.85
CA TRP A 94 11.64 -7.04 14.54
C TRP A 94 10.79 -6.09 13.68
N GLY A 95 11.31 -5.57 12.57
CA GLY A 95 10.57 -4.70 11.65
C GLY A 95 9.29 -5.35 11.12
N ILE A 96 9.28 -6.69 10.99
CA ILE A 96 8.11 -7.43 10.50
C ILE A 96 6.84 -7.19 11.32
N TYR A 97 7.00 -6.97 12.63
CA TYR A 97 5.88 -6.72 13.56
C TYR A 97 5.18 -5.40 13.30
N LEU A 98 5.86 -4.43 12.69
CA LEU A 98 5.27 -3.16 12.30
C LEU A 98 4.82 -3.19 10.82
N LEU A 99 5.66 -3.76 9.96
CA LEU A 99 5.49 -3.72 8.51
C LEU A 99 4.30 -4.55 8.04
N LEU A 100 4.16 -5.79 8.51
CA LEU A 100 3.07 -6.65 8.05
C LEU A 100 1.69 -6.09 8.47
N PRO A 101 1.47 -5.68 9.73
CA PRO A 101 0.21 -5.02 10.11
C PRO A 101 -0.04 -3.71 9.36
N PHE A 102 1.00 -2.90 9.13
CA PHE A 102 0.87 -1.65 8.38
C PHE A 102 0.52 -1.89 6.90
N TRP A 103 1.06 -2.95 6.30
CA TRP A 103 0.71 -3.36 4.95
C TRP A 103 -0.76 -3.79 4.86
N ILE A 104 -1.21 -4.65 5.77
CA ILE A 104 -2.63 -5.07 5.84
C ILE A 104 -3.54 -3.85 6.02
N PHE A 105 -3.19 -2.94 6.93
CA PHE A 105 -3.91 -1.69 7.12
C PHE A 105 -3.99 -0.87 5.82
N THR A 106 -2.88 -0.77 5.08
CA THR A 106 -2.83 -0.04 3.82
C THR A 106 -3.71 -0.69 2.75
N ILE A 107 -3.76 -2.02 2.66
CA ILE A 107 -4.69 -2.74 1.77
C ILE A 107 -6.13 -2.37 2.11
N LEU A 108 -6.51 -2.40 3.39
CA LEU A 108 -7.86 -2.03 3.83
C LEU A 108 -8.19 -0.58 3.48
N LEU A 109 -7.25 0.34 3.74
CA LEU A 109 -7.40 1.75 3.42
C LEU A 109 -7.56 1.99 1.91
N ASN A 110 -6.81 1.26 1.08
CA ASN A 110 -6.94 1.31 -0.37
C ASN A 110 -8.32 0.83 -0.81
N ILE A 111 -8.79 -0.31 -0.30
CA ILE A 111 -10.11 -0.85 -0.66
C ILE A 111 -11.23 0.14 -0.33
N VAL A 112 -11.22 0.72 0.89
CA VAL A 112 -12.25 1.68 1.30
C VAL A 112 -12.23 2.94 0.44
N SER A 113 -11.05 3.51 0.19
CA SER A 113 -10.91 4.71 -0.64
C SER A 113 -11.28 4.46 -2.11
N ILE A 114 -10.87 3.34 -2.69
CA ILE A 114 -11.25 2.93 -4.06
C ILE A 114 -12.77 2.79 -4.18
N ILE A 115 -13.41 2.08 -3.24
CA ILE A 115 -14.86 1.91 -3.25
C ILE A 115 -15.56 3.27 -3.13
N ALA A 116 -15.06 4.16 -2.26
CA ALA A 116 -15.65 5.48 -2.09
C ALA A 116 -15.54 6.34 -3.36
N GLU A 117 -14.40 6.30 -4.05
CA GLU A 117 -14.20 7.03 -5.31
C GLU A 117 -15.07 6.46 -6.45
N VAL A 118 -15.16 5.13 -6.56
CA VAL A 118 -15.98 4.48 -7.59
C VAL A 118 -17.48 4.74 -7.37
N ARG A 119 -17.93 4.74 -6.11
CA ARG A 119 -19.33 5.02 -5.73
C ARG A 119 -19.67 6.50 -5.71
N GLY A 120 -18.69 7.40 -5.85
CA GLY A 120 -18.91 8.83 -5.73
C GLY A 120 -19.34 9.27 -4.33
N THR A 121 -18.91 8.54 -3.29
CA THR A 121 -19.13 8.92 -1.88
C THR A 121 -17.87 9.50 -1.24
N SER A 122 -16.78 9.61 -2.00
CA SER A 122 -15.55 10.27 -1.57
C SER A 122 -15.74 11.78 -1.50
N LYS A 123 -14.85 12.46 -0.76
CA LYS A 123 -14.75 13.92 -0.75
C LYS A 123 -14.53 14.53 -2.14
N TYR A 124 -13.99 13.75 -3.09
CA TYR A 124 -13.61 14.20 -4.44
C TYR A 124 -14.59 13.79 -5.54
N SER A 125 -15.72 13.17 -5.17
CA SER A 125 -16.79 12.72 -6.08
C SER A 125 -17.27 13.76 -7.11
N ASN A 126 -17.21 15.05 -6.75
CA ASN A 126 -17.66 16.17 -7.58
C ASN A 126 -16.51 17.02 -8.16
N SER A 127 -15.27 16.54 -8.15
CA SER A 127 -14.08 17.25 -8.66
C SER A 127 -13.54 16.69 -9.97
#